data_AF-A0A3M2VVY6-F1
#
_entry.id   AF-A0A3M2VVY6-F1
#
_cell.length_a   1.000
_cell.length_b   1.000
_cell.length_c   1.000
_cell.angle_alpha   90.00
_cell.angle_beta   90.00
_cell.angle_gamma   90.00
#
_symmetry.space_group_name_H-M   'P 1'
#
loop_
_entity.id
_entity.type
_entity.pdbx_description
1 polymer ?
#
loop_
_entity_poly.entity_id
_entity_poly.type
_entity_poly.pdbx_seq_one_letter_code
_entity_poly.pdbx_strand_id
1 'polypeptide(L)'
;MMLHTNDYLEYYLTLVGWIINSGVWNMIEDSGLVAAPFAAIIISEWLKARAEGADEGNKGVLSLARVENRFYTAILVIIVCCMPLVTVSIDTLQFDRSRSEQCQYSVPNPADTGWNTSFSTLNGKSAVVPVWWLFVHAMSKAATAASITAIPCGVDLQQVRMDVNRERINDPLLAQEVADFTNDCYARARAKLFMTQPTLSKDQL
;
A
#
# COMPACT_ATOMS: atom_id res chain seq x y z
N MET A 1 9.17 3.94 13.62
CA MET A 1 8.33 4.39 12.49
C MET A 1 7.84 3.13 11.82
N MET A 2 6.52 2.90 11.78
CA MET A 2 5.95 1.62 11.32
C MET A 2 5.38 1.78 9.91
N LEU A 3 5.62 0.80 9.05
CA LEU A 3 5.03 0.74 7.71
C LEU A 3 3.71 -0.03 7.80
N HIS A 4 2.66 0.55 7.22
CA HIS A 4 1.33 -0.07 7.16
C HIS A 4 1.10 -0.76 5.82
N THR A 5 0.40 -1.89 5.85
CA THR A 5 -0.06 -2.63 4.67
C THR A 5 -1.54 -2.99 4.81
N ASN A 6 -2.27 -2.95 3.71
CA ASN A 6 -3.73 -3.17 3.70
C ASN A 6 -4.10 -4.58 3.24
N ASP A 7 -3.16 -5.30 2.61
CA ASP A 7 -3.36 -6.65 2.11
C ASP A 7 -2.26 -7.60 2.61
N TYR A 8 -2.62 -8.88 2.76
CA TYR A 8 -1.69 -9.91 3.26
C TYR A 8 -0.55 -10.18 2.27
N LEU A 9 -0.79 -10.05 0.96
CA LEU A 9 0.24 -10.25 -0.06
C LEU A 9 1.21 -9.07 -0.08
N GLU A 10 0.67 -7.86 0.07
CA GLU A 10 1.46 -6.64 0.18
C GLU A 10 2.43 -6.66 1.37
N TYR A 11 1.99 -7.21 2.50
CA TYR A 11 2.83 -7.40 3.68
C TYR A 11 4.17 -8.10 3.36
N TYR A 12 4.13 -9.19 2.59
CA TYR A 12 5.33 -9.92 2.19
C TYR A 12 6.07 -9.25 1.03
N LEU A 13 5.35 -8.78 0.00
CA LEU A 13 5.97 -8.21 -1.20
C LEU A 13 6.68 -6.88 -0.93
N THR A 14 6.16 -6.06 -0.01
CA THR A 14 6.82 -4.81 0.39
C THR A 14 8.18 -5.09 1.00
N LEU A 15 8.30 -6.10 1.88
CA LEU A 15 9.59 -6.51 2.45
C LEU A 15 10.52 -7.08 1.37
N VAL A 16 10.03 -7.95 0.49
CA VAL A 16 10.83 -8.49 -0.64
C VAL A 16 11.38 -7.35 -1.50
N GLY A 17 10.55 -6.38 -1.86
CA GLY A 17 10.95 -5.22 -2.65
C GLY A 17 12.07 -4.44 -1.99
N TRP A 18 11.98 -4.23 -0.67
CA TRP A 18 13.03 -3.54 0.08
C TRP A 18 14.33 -4.36 0.20
N ILE A 19 14.24 -5.69 0.35
CA ILE A 19 15.44 -6.55 0.35
C ILE A 19 16.17 -6.45 -0.99
N ILE A 20 15.43 -6.52 -2.09
CA ILE A 20 16.01 -6.36 -3.44
C ILE A 20 16.64 -4.98 -3.58
N ASN A 21 15.95 -3.92 -3.14
CA ASN A 21 16.48 -2.56 -3.20
C ASN A 21 17.76 -2.39 -2.37
N SER A 22 17.83 -2.98 -1.17
CA SER A 22 19.07 -2.97 -0.37
C SER A 22 20.20 -3.69 -1.11
N GLY A 23 19.92 -4.81 -1.79
CA GLY A 23 20.90 -5.49 -2.63
C GLY A 23 21.40 -4.65 -3.81
N VAL A 24 20.49 -3.94 -4.49
CA VAL A 24 20.84 -3.01 -5.58
C VAL A 24 21.68 -1.85 -5.06
N TRP A 25 21.31 -1.28 -3.90
CA TRP A 25 22.07 -0.19 -3.29
C TRP A 25 23.51 -0.62 -2.95
N ASN A 26 23.69 -1.77 -2.32
CA ASN A 26 25.02 -2.30 -2.00
C ASN A 26 25.87 -2.48 -3.27
N MET A 27 25.27 -2.98 -4.36
CA MET A 27 25.97 -3.08 -5.65
C MET A 27 26.39 -1.72 -6.21
N ILE A 28 25.53 -0.69 -6.09
CA ILE A 28 25.85 0.69 -6.53
C ILE A 28 26.98 1.28 -5.67
N GLU A 29 26.99 1.00 -4.37
CA GLU A 29 28.03 1.42 -3.44
C GLU A 29 29.37 0.73 -3.74
N ASP A 30 29.38 -0.59 -3.86
CA ASP A 30 30.58 -1.39 -4.14
C ASP A 30 31.20 -1.07 -5.51
N SER A 31 30.37 -0.77 -6.51
CA SER A 31 30.83 -0.36 -7.85
C SER A 31 31.31 1.10 -7.91
N GLY A 32 31.10 1.89 -6.86
CA GLY A 32 31.40 3.33 -6.85
C GLY A 32 30.49 4.17 -7.75
N LEU A 33 29.39 3.60 -8.27
CA LEU A 33 28.46 4.28 -9.17
C LEU A 33 27.76 5.46 -8.48
N VAL A 34 27.74 5.50 -7.15
CA VAL A 34 27.31 6.67 -6.35
C VAL A 34 28.09 7.95 -6.75
N ALA A 35 29.33 7.83 -7.22
CA ALA A 35 30.15 8.97 -7.65
C ALA A 35 29.77 9.52 -9.05
N ALA A 36 29.05 8.75 -9.87
CA ALA A 36 28.68 9.12 -11.24
C ALA A 36 27.91 10.46 -11.34
N PRO A 37 26.85 10.75 -10.54
CA PRO A 37 26.17 12.04 -10.60
C PRO A 37 27.08 13.22 -10.28
N PHE A 38 28.03 13.05 -9.35
CA PHE A 38 29.00 14.09 -9.00
C PHE A 38 29.98 14.37 -10.13
N ALA A 39 30.50 13.33 -10.77
CA ALA A 39 31.34 13.47 -11.96
C ALA A 39 30.57 14.16 -13.10
N ALA A 40 29.30 13.79 -13.32
CA ALA A 40 28.45 14.44 -14.32
C ALA A 40 28.23 15.93 -14.05
N ILE A 41 28.02 16.33 -12.79
CA ILE A 41 27.89 17.75 -12.40
C ILE A 41 29.17 18.52 -12.74
N ILE A 42 30.33 18.00 -12.32
CA ILE A 42 31.63 18.65 -12.56
C ILE A 42 31.91 18.79 -14.06
N ILE A 43 31.73 17.71 -14.84
CA ILE A 43 31.95 17.73 -16.29
C ILE A 43 30.96 18.70 -16.97
N SER A 44 29.69 18.69 -16.55
CA SER A 44 28.67 19.57 -17.15
C SER A 44 28.96 21.05 -16.93
N GLU A 45 29.41 21.45 -15.73
CA GLU A 45 29.77 22.84 -15.45
C GLU A 45 31.11 23.22 -16.08
N TRP A 46 32.06 22.28 -16.17
CA TRP A 46 33.32 22.51 -16.88
C TRP A 46 33.10 22.78 -18.37
N LEU A 47 32.23 22.00 -19.03
CA LEU A 47 31.87 22.21 -20.44
C LEU A 47 31.13 23.53 -20.64
N LYS A 48 30.22 23.91 -19.72
CA LYS A 48 29.53 25.20 -19.78
C LYS A 48 30.47 26.39 -19.59
N ALA A 49 31.37 26.33 -18.61
CA ALA A 49 32.35 27.39 -18.37
C ALA A 49 33.27 27.61 -19.59
N ARG A 50 33.51 26.56 -20.40
CA ARG A 50 34.24 26.68 -21.68
C ARG A 50 33.41 27.28 -22.82
N ALA A 51 32.10 27.10 -22.82
CA ALA A 51 31.19 27.64 -23.83
C ALA A 51 30.84 29.13 -23.57
N GLU A 52 30.98 29.60 -22.34
CA GLU A 52 30.68 30.97 -21.94
C GLU A 52 31.69 32.00 -22.51
N GLY A 53 31.19 33.13 -23.02
CA GLY A 53 31.96 34.21 -23.64
C GLY A 53 32.75 35.07 -22.64
N ALA A 54 33.50 36.07 -23.11
CA ALA A 54 34.32 36.93 -22.25
C ALA A 54 33.49 37.86 -21.33
N ASP A 55 32.20 38.02 -21.60
CA ASP A 55 31.30 38.97 -20.92
C ASP A 55 30.76 38.49 -19.55
N GLU A 56 31.05 37.26 -19.13
CA GLU A 56 30.56 36.67 -17.87
C GLU A 56 31.43 37.01 -16.63
N GLY A 57 32.51 37.80 -16.80
CA GLY A 57 33.40 38.17 -15.69
C GLY A 57 34.30 37.02 -15.21
N ASN A 58 34.55 36.93 -13.89
CA ASN A 58 35.43 35.89 -13.34
C ASN A 58 34.76 34.50 -13.34
N LYS A 59 34.93 33.79 -14.45
CA LYS A 59 34.38 32.45 -14.71
C LYS A 59 34.71 31.41 -13.65
N GLY A 60 35.86 31.54 -12.99
CA GLY A 60 36.29 30.60 -11.95
C GLY A 60 35.42 30.67 -10.71
N VAL A 61 35.11 31.87 -10.22
CA VAL A 61 34.31 32.07 -9.00
C VAL A 61 32.84 31.74 -9.25
N LEU A 62 32.31 32.11 -10.42
CA LEU A 62 30.92 31.83 -10.77
C LEU A 62 30.66 30.33 -11.00
N SER A 63 31.57 29.63 -11.67
CA SER A 63 31.46 28.17 -11.87
C SER A 63 31.62 27.40 -10.56
N LEU A 64 32.52 27.84 -9.66
CA LEU A 64 32.67 27.24 -8.33
C LEU A 64 31.37 27.31 -7.52
N ALA A 65 30.74 28.48 -7.45
CA ALA A 65 29.48 28.67 -6.71
C ALA A 65 28.33 27.83 -7.29
N ARG A 66 28.28 27.67 -8.63
CA ARG A 66 27.28 26.79 -9.28
C ARG A 66 27.51 25.32 -8.98
N VAL A 67 28.76 24.87 -9.05
CA VAL A 67 29.13 23.48 -8.71
C VAL A 67 28.79 23.22 -7.25
N GLU A 68 29.17 24.10 -6.34
CA GLU A 68 28.92 23.97 -4.90
C GLU A 68 27.42 23.78 -4.60
N ASN A 69 26.56 24.66 -5.11
CA ASN A 69 25.11 24.55 -4.88
C ASN A 69 24.52 23.23 -5.42
N ARG A 70 24.94 22.83 -6.63
CA ARG A 70 24.49 21.55 -7.24
C ARG A 70 25.03 20.33 -6.50
N PHE A 71 26.25 20.41 -6.01
CA PHE A 71 26.90 19.34 -5.26
C PHE A 71 26.19 19.13 -3.92
N TYR A 72 25.91 20.19 -3.16
CA TYR A 72 25.12 20.08 -1.92
C TYR A 72 23.70 19.58 -2.17
N THR A 73 23.05 20.04 -3.23
CA THR A 73 21.72 19.55 -3.60
C THR A 73 21.76 18.04 -3.92
N ALA A 74 22.77 17.60 -4.68
CA ALA A 74 22.94 16.18 -5.00
C ALA A 74 23.23 15.32 -3.76
N ILE A 75 24.09 15.81 -2.84
CA ILE A 75 24.33 15.14 -1.55
C ILE A 75 23.02 14.98 -0.77
N LEU A 76 22.23 16.04 -0.65
CA LEU A 76 20.95 16.00 0.06
C LEU A 76 20.03 14.94 -0.54
N VAL A 77 19.87 14.94 -1.87
CA VAL A 77 19.03 13.96 -2.57
C VAL A 77 19.53 12.53 -2.31
N ILE A 78 20.84 12.29 -2.37
CA ILE A 78 21.39 10.95 -2.12
C ILE A 78 21.12 10.51 -0.68
N ILE A 79 21.38 11.37 0.31
CA ILE A 79 21.15 11.04 1.73
C ILE A 79 19.67 10.75 2.01
N VAL A 80 18.77 11.57 1.46
CA VAL A 80 17.34 11.49 1.80
C VAL A 80 16.62 10.41 1.00
N CYS A 81 16.93 10.28 -0.29
CA CYS A 81 16.19 9.43 -1.23
C CYS A 81 16.85 8.07 -1.50
N CYS A 82 18.17 7.96 -1.35
CA CYS A 82 18.91 6.78 -1.79
C CYS A 82 19.57 6.03 -0.63
N MET A 83 20.15 6.77 0.34
CA MET A 83 20.87 6.17 1.45
C MET A 83 19.89 5.45 2.39
N PRO A 84 20.09 4.15 2.63
CA PRO A 84 19.18 3.38 3.46
C PRO A 84 19.54 3.59 4.94
N LEU A 85 18.68 4.29 5.68
CA LEU A 85 18.92 4.67 7.09
C LEU A 85 18.04 3.92 8.08
N VAL A 86 16.90 3.38 7.64
CA VAL A 86 15.89 2.81 8.53
C VAL A 86 15.72 1.33 8.26
N THR A 87 15.93 0.49 9.28
CA THR A 87 15.73 -0.96 9.18
C THR A 87 14.24 -1.31 9.22
N VAL A 88 13.80 -2.17 8.31
CA VAL A 88 12.44 -2.70 8.20
C VAL A 88 12.52 -4.23 8.19
N SER A 89 11.77 -4.86 9.07
CA SER A 89 11.55 -6.31 9.12
C SER A 89 10.06 -6.64 9.18
N ILE A 90 9.74 -7.92 9.07
CA ILE A 90 8.39 -8.48 9.28
C ILE A 90 7.78 -7.95 10.60
N ASP A 91 8.56 -7.90 11.68
CA ASP A 91 8.09 -7.45 13.00
C ASP A 91 7.75 -5.96 13.07
N THR A 92 8.32 -5.15 12.17
CA THR A 92 8.08 -3.69 12.13
C THR A 92 6.95 -3.29 11.18
N LEU A 93 6.48 -4.22 10.35
CA LEU A 93 5.35 -4.03 9.44
C LEU A 93 4.04 -4.29 10.19
N GLN A 94 3.09 -3.37 10.06
CA GLN A 94 1.77 -3.51 10.66
C GLN A 94 0.70 -3.73 9.58
N PHE A 95 -0.11 -4.75 9.81
CA PHE A 95 -1.29 -5.03 9.00
C PHE A 95 -2.50 -4.31 9.59
N ASP A 96 -3.09 -3.37 8.84
CA ASP A 96 -4.25 -2.59 9.29
C ASP A 96 -5.56 -3.28 8.88
N ARG A 97 -6.37 -3.66 9.88
CA ARG A 97 -7.68 -4.32 9.71
C ARG A 97 -8.86 -3.44 10.11
N SER A 98 -8.64 -2.19 10.52
CA SER A 98 -9.69 -1.30 11.04
C SER A 98 -10.89 -1.16 10.09
N ARG A 99 -10.63 -1.05 8.78
CA ARG A 99 -11.70 -0.98 7.76
C ARG A 99 -12.38 -2.32 7.50
N SER A 100 -11.64 -3.41 7.48
CA SER A 100 -12.19 -4.76 7.32
C SER A 100 -13.21 -5.08 8.43
N GLU A 101 -12.88 -4.72 9.68
CA GLU A 101 -13.77 -4.86 10.83
C GLU A 101 -15.02 -3.97 10.71
N GLN A 102 -14.85 -2.71 10.31
CA GLN A 102 -15.96 -1.79 10.10
C GLN A 102 -16.94 -2.27 9.03
N CYS A 103 -16.43 -2.90 7.98
CA CYS A 103 -17.22 -3.33 6.82
C CYS A 103 -17.68 -4.78 6.92
N GLN A 104 -17.49 -5.42 8.08
CA GLN A 104 -17.85 -6.83 8.32
C GLN A 104 -17.26 -7.78 7.26
N TYR A 105 -16.10 -7.43 6.70
CA TYR A 105 -15.39 -8.22 5.70
C TYR A 105 -14.09 -8.73 6.32
N SER A 106 -14.00 -10.04 6.56
CA SER A 106 -12.84 -10.66 7.20
C SER A 106 -11.74 -10.94 6.18
N VAL A 107 -10.63 -10.21 6.28
CA VAL A 107 -9.40 -10.47 5.52
C VAL A 107 -8.46 -11.27 6.41
N PRO A 108 -7.97 -12.47 6.05
CA PRO A 108 -7.11 -13.31 6.90
C PRO A 108 -5.80 -12.59 7.28
N ASN A 109 -5.27 -12.89 8.47
CA ASN A 109 -3.96 -12.33 8.86
C ASN A 109 -2.87 -12.92 7.97
N PRO A 110 -1.78 -12.19 7.70
CA PRO A 110 -0.65 -12.71 6.92
C PRO A 110 -0.13 -14.07 7.40
N ALA A 111 -0.13 -14.31 8.72
CA ALA A 111 0.32 -15.57 9.34
C ALA A 111 -0.67 -16.74 9.16
N ASP A 112 -1.97 -16.44 9.02
CA ASP A 112 -3.06 -17.42 8.91
C ASP A 112 -3.32 -17.81 7.43
N THR A 113 -2.55 -17.24 6.49
CA THR A 113 -2.62 -17.60 5.07
C THR A 113 -1.55 -18.64 4.69
N GLY A 114 -1.79 -19.37 3.61
CA GLY A 114 -0.80 -20.28 3.02
C GLY A 114 0.48 -19.59 2.50
N TRP A 115 0.56 -18.26 2.55
CA TRP A 115 1.75 -17.49 2.15
C TRP A 115 2.86 -17.46 3.20
N ASN A 116 2.54 -17.76 4.46
CA ASN A 116 3.53 -17.82 5.54
C ASN A 116 4.62 -18.89 5.24
N THR A 117 4.24 -20.04 4.66
CA THR A 117 5.19 -21.10 4.29
C THR A 117 6.02 -20.71 3.06
N SER A 118 5.40 -20.07 2.07
CA SER A 118 6.06 -19.60 0.83
C SER A 118 7.09 -18.48 1.07
N PHE A 119 6.87 -17.65 2.09
CA PHE A 119 7.76 -16.54 2.44
C PHE A 119 8.55 -16.78 3.73
N SER A 120 8.63 -18.02 4.20
CA SER A 120 9.41 -18.41 5.40
C SER A 120 10.90 -18.04 5.30
N THR A 121 11.45 -17.95 4.09
CA THR A 121 12.84 -17.50 3.83
C THR A 121 13.08 -16.02 4.10
N LEU A 122 12.02 -15.21 4.19
CA LEU A 122 12.11 -13.81 4.61
C LEU A 122 12.17 -13.64 6.13
N ASN A 123 11.81 -14.68 6.88
CA ASN A 123 11.81 -14.65 8.33
C ASN A 123 13.27 -14.55 8.83
N GLY A 124 13.61 -13.45 9.49
CA GLY A 124 14.98 -13.13 9.93
C GLY A 124 15.82 -12.30 8.95
N LYS A 125 15.27 -11.90 7.78
CA LYS A 125 15.89 -10.89 6.91
C LYS A 125 15.29 -9.51 7.20
N SER A 126 16.16 -8.53 7.42
CA SER A 126 15.81 -7.12 7.50
C SER A 126 16.29 -6.40 6.24
N ALA A 127 15.44 -5.55 5.70
CA ALA A 127 15.83 -4.59 4.67
C ALA A 127 16.11 -3.24 5.30
N VAL A 128 16.83 -2.37 4.60
CA VAL A 128 17.06 -1.00 5.02
C VAL A 128 16.52 -0.06 3.96
N VAL A 129 15.71 0.90 4.39
CA VAL A 129 14.86 1.74 3.55
C VAL A 129 15.27 3.21 3.69
N PRO A 130 15.33 3.99 2.59
CA PRO A 130 15.57 5.43 2.66
C PRO A 130 14.38 6.20 3.22
N VAL A 131 14.66 7.33 3.88
CA VAL A 131 13.65 8.13 4.59
C VAL A 131 12.58 8.67 3.66
N TRP A 132 12.95 9.15 2.47
CA TRP A 132 11.99 9.64 1.47
C TRP A 132 10.95 8.58 1.12
N TRP A 133 11.37 7.34 0.91
CA TRP A 133 10.47 6.29 0.49
C TRP A 133 9.56 5.80 1.61
N LEU A 134 10.00 5.89 2.87
CA LEU A 134 9.10 5.69 4.01
C LEU A 134 7.98 6.73 4.01
N PHE A 135 8.33 7.99 3.76
CA PHE A 135 7.34 9.06 3.66
C PHE A 135 6.37 8.82 2.48
N VAL A 136 6.90 8.51 1.29
CA VAL A 136 6.08 8.22 0.10
C VAL A 136 5.17 7.02 0.34
N HIS A 137 5.66 5.95 0.97
CA HIS A 137 4.85 4.79 1.32
C HIS A 137 3.72 5.18 2.27
N ALA A 138 4.04 5.87 3.37
CA ALA A 138 3.03 6.30 4.34
C ALA A 138 1.96 7.20 3.71
N MET A 139 2.37 8.16 2.86
CA MET A 139 1.46 9.05 2.16
C MET A 139 0.60 8.32 1.14
N SER A 140 1.18 7.40 0.37
CA SER A 140 0.45 6.54 -0.56
C SER A 140 -0.59 5.69 0.17
N LYS A 141 -0.21 5.12 1.31
CA LYS A 141 -1.11 4.36 2.18
C LYS A 141 -2.24 5.17 2.75
N ALA A 142 -1.95 6.37 3.24
CA ALA A 142 -2.97 7.28 3.73
C ALA A 142 -3.97 7.64 2.62
N ALA A 143 -3.49 7.92 1.39
CA ALA A 143 -4.35 8.22 0.25
C ALA A 143 -5.24 7.03 -0.14
N THR A 144 -4.69 5.81 -0.19
CA THR A 144 -5.48 4.60 -0.48
C THR A 144 -6.50 4.33 0.62
N ALA A 145 -6.09 4.43 1.90
CA ALA A 145 -6.99 4.24 3.03
C ALA A 145 -8.14 5.27 3.01
N ALA A 146 -7.84 6.55 2.78
CA ALA A 146 -8.84 7.60 2.63
C ALA A 146 -9.81 7.29 1.47
N SER A 147 -9.30 6.80 0.34
CA SER A 147 -10.15 6.42 -0.80
C SER A 147 -11.09 5.26 -0.46
N ILE A 148 -10.59 4.23 0.23
CA ILE A 148 -11.40 3.10 0.71
C ILE A 148 -12.42 3.57 1.76
N THR A 149 -12.09 4.58 2.58
CA THR A 149 -13.03 5.13 3.57
C THR A 149 -14.25 5.79 2.97
N ALA A 150 -14.11 6.36 1.77
CA ALA A 150 -15.22 6.97 1.04
C ALA A 150 -16.23 5.95 0.51
N ILE A 151 -15.86 4.68 0.40
CA ILE A 151 -16.77 3.61 -0.02
C ILE A 151 -17.68 3.26 1.17
N PRO A 152 -19.01 3.36 1.02
CA PRO A 152 -19.94 2.96 2.06
C PRO A 152 -19.93 1.44 2.21
N CYS A 153 -19.82 0.96 3.45
CA CYS A 153 -19.84 -0.48 3.77
C CYS A 153 -21.24 -1.01 4.09
N GLY A 154 -22.28 -0.28 3.67
CA GLY A 154 -23.66 -0.71 3.85
C GLY A 154 -23.98 -1.88 2.93
N VAL A 155 -24.60 -2.92 3.49
CA VAL A 155 -25.28 -3.93 2.67
C VAL A 155 -26.52 -3.28 2.04
N ASP A 156 -26.53 -3.13 0.73
CA ASP A 156 -27.73 -2.69 0.03
C ASP A 156 -28.72 -3.86 -0.04
N LEU A 157 -29.72 -3.84 0.84
CA LEU A 157 -30.79 -4.84 0.87
C LEU A 157 -31.56 -4.90 -0.46
N GLN A 158 -31.59 -3.82 -1.25
CA GLN A 158 -32.19 -3.84 -2.57
C GLN A 158 -31.34 -4.63 -3.56
N GLN A 159 -30.02 -4.45 -3.53
CA GLN A 159 -29.09 -5.20 -4.36
C GLN A 159 -29.11 -6.69 -4.02
N VAL A 160 -29.04 -7.06 -2.74
CA VAL A 160 -29.17 -8.45 -2.30
C VAL A 160 -30.48 -9.07 -2.80
N ARG A 161 -31.58 -8.31 -2.77
CA ARG A 161 -32.86 -8.78 -3.32
C ARG A 161 -32.82 -8.98 -4.83
N MET A 162 -32.15 -8.12 -5.59
CA MET A 162 -31.99 -8.31 -7.03
C MET A 162 -31.12 -9.53 -7.34
N ASP A 163 -30.03 -9.73 -6.60
CA ASP A 163 -29.14 -10.88 -6.76
C ASP A 163 -29.86 -12.20 -6.46
N VAL A 164 -30.62 -12.27 -5.35
CA VAL A 164 -31.46 -13.43 -5.01
C VAL A 164 -32.51 -13.69 -6.10
N ASN A 165 -33.15 -12.66 -6.65
CA ASN A 165 -34.13 -12.82 -7.73
C ASN A 165 -33.49 -13.26 -9.07
N ARG A 166 -32.20 -12.95 -9.28
CA ARG A 166 -31.44 -13.33 -10.48
C ARG A 166 -30.99 -14.78 -10.41
N GLU A 167 -30.81 -15.32 -9.21
CA GLU A 167 -30.39 -16.68 -8.99
C GLU A 167 -31.50 -17.66 -9.42
N ARG A 168 -31.18 -18.58 -10.34
CA ARG A 168 -32.11 -19.61 -10.82
C ARG A 168 -31.78 -20.94 -10.17
N ILE A 169 -32.79 -21.55 -9.54
CA ILE A 169 -32.69 -22.91 -9.03
C ILE A 169 -32.84 -23.87 -10.21
N ASN A 170 -31.79 -24.63 -10.52
CA ASN A 170 -31.77 -25.56 -11.66
C ASN A 170 -32.53 -26.86 -11.39
N ASP A 171 -32.62 -27.28 -10.13
CA ASP A 171 -33.34 -28.48 -9.72
C ASP A 171 -34.84 -28.17 -9.52
N PRO A 172 -35.74 -28.80 -10.29
CA PRO A 172 -37.17 -28.54 -10.18
C PRO A 172 -37.76 -28.96 -8.83
N LEU A 173 -37.21 -29.98 -8.16
CA LEU A 173 -37.69 -30.43 -6.85
C LEU A 173 -37.36 -29.38 -5.78
N LEU A 174 -36.11 -28.91 -5.77
CA LEU A 174 -35.66 -27.87 -4.83
C LEU A 174 -36.39 -26.55 -5.07
N ALA A 175 -36.68 -26.21 -6.33
CA ALA A 175 -37.47 -25.02 -6.65
C ALA A 175 -38.88 -25.09 -6.06
N GLN A 176 -39.50 -26.27 -6.06
CA GLN A 176 -40.82 -26.49 -5.48
C GLN A 176 -40.78 -26.44 -3.95
N GLU A 177 -39.81 -27.09 -3.31
CA GLU A 177 -39.66 -27.04 -1.84
C GLU A 177 -39.44 -25.60 -1.34
N VAL A 178 -38.63 -24.81 -2.05
CA VAL A 178 -38.42 -23.38 -1.71
C VAL A 178 -39.71 -22.58 -1.90
N ALA A 179 -40.51 -22.87 -2.94
CA ALA A 179 -41.80 -22.23 -3.17
C ALA A 179 -42.81 -22.56 -2.06
N ASP A 180 -42.91 -23.83 -1.67
CA ASP A 180 -43.79 -24.28 -0.59
C ASP A 180 -43.38 -23.66 0.75
N PHE A 181 -42.08 -23.66 1.07
CA PHE A 181 -41.56 -22.99 2.27
C PHE A 181 -41.86 -21.48 2.28
N THR A 182 -41.70 -20.81 1.14
CA THR A 182 -41.94 -19.36 1.06
C THR A 182 -43.42 -19.01 1.29
N ASN A 183 -44.32 -19.83 0.75
CA ASN A 183 -45.77 -19.65 0.91
C ASN A 183 -46.26 -20.03 2.31
N ASP A 184 -45.87 -21.21 2.82
CA ASP A 184 -46.46 -21.77 4.03
C ASP A 184 -45.86 -21.22 5.32
N CYS A 185 -44.55 -20.92 5.32
CA CYS A 185 -43.81 -20.52 6.52
C CYS A 185 -43.33 -19.07 6.46
N TYR A 186 -42.57 -18.70 5.43
CA TYR A 186 -41.90 -17.39 5.38
C TYR A 186 -42.88 -16.22 5.30
N ALA A 187 -43.88 -16.28 4.41
CA ALA A 187 -44.86 -15.20 4.24
C ALA A 187 -45.62 -14.91 5.53
N ARG A 188 -46.06 -15.97 6.23
CA ARG A 188 -46.78 -15.86 7.51
C ARG A 188 -45.89 -15.33 8.63
N ALA A 189 -44.65 -15.81 8.74
CA ALA A 189 -43.69 -15.34 9.74
C ALA A 189 -43.37 -13.85 9.54
N ARG A 190 -43.12 -13.45 8.29
CA ARG A 190 -42.89 -12.05 7.91
C ARG A 190 -44.07 -11.16 8.27
N ALA A 191 -45.30 -11.56 7.90
CA ALA A 191 -46.50 -10.82 8.23
C ALA A 191 -46.68 -10.66 9.75
N LYS A 192 -46.45 -11.72 10.52
CA LYS A 192 -46.50 -11.65 11.99
C LYS A 192 -45.50 -10.63 12.53
N LEU A 193 -44.25 -10.65 12.06
CA LEU A 193 -43.18 -9.75 12.50
C LEU A 193 -43.51 -8.27 12.22
N PHE A 194 -44.03 -7.95 11.03
CA PHE A 194 -44.43 -6.57 10.69
C PHE A 194 -45.64 -6.09 11.51
N MET A 195 -46.51 -6.99 11.94
CA MET A 195 -47.67 -6.66 12.80
C MET A 195 -47.29 -6.52 14.28
N THR A 196 -46.25 -7.21 14.75
CA THR A 196 -45.83 -7.15 16.17
C THR A 196 -44.78 -6.09 16.47
N GLN A 197 -43.99 -5.64 15.47
CA GLN A 197 -42.89 -4.68 15.62
C GLN A 197 -42.11 -4.80 16.96
N PRO A 198 -41.46 -5.94 17.21
CA PRO A 198 -40.71 -6.12 18.45
C PRO A 198 -39.56 -5.09 18.54
N THR A 199 -39.42 -4.46 19.71
CA THR A 199 -38.30 -3.56 19.99
C THR A 199 -37.03 -4.38 20.15
N LEU A 200 -36.11 -4.29 19.20
CA LEU A 200 -34.81 -4.96 19.24
C LEU A 200 -33.83 -4.15 20.10
N SER A 201 -33.07 -4.84 20.97
CA SER A 201 -31.92 -4.24 21.66
C SER A 201 -30.72 -4.16 20.72
N LYS A 202 -29.72 -3.34 21.07
CA LYS A 202 -28.49 -3.16 20.27
C LYS A 202 -27.70 -4.44 20.02
N ASP A 203 -27.90 -5.49 20.83
CA ASP A 203 -27.23 -6.78 20.68
C ASP A 203 -27.98 -7.74 19.73
N GLN A 204 -29.23 -7.41 19.35
CA GLN A 204 -30.06 -8.17 18.42
C GLN A 204 -30.19 -7.51 17.04
N LEU A 205 -29.58 -6.33 16.88
CA LEU A 205 -29.42 -5.56 15.64
C LEU A 205 -28.03 -5.80 15.07
#